data_AF-A0A7S2DFP3-F1
#
_entry.id   AF-A0A7S2DFP3-F1
#
_cell.length_a   1.000
_cell.length_b   1.000
_cell.length_c   1.000
_cell.angle_alpha   90.00
_cell.angle_beta   90.00
_cell.angle_gamma   90.00
#
_symmetry.space_group_name_H-M   'P 1'
#
loop_
_entity.id
_entity.type
_entity.pdbx_description
1 polymer ?
#
loop_
_entity_poly.entity_id
_entity_poly.type
_entity_poly.pdbx_seq_one_letter_code
_entity_poly.pdbx_strand_id
1 'polypeptide(L)'
;RNLGETVEQLKEEFQQLQYDKRNNSHAVDELQRQMNNMQNANSNLLQFGNRVPGILKEVDRQRNKFEHIPVGPIGRHIKFRKGYEKWNTVVNAALGPHMNAFVVNTSRDR
;
A
#
# COMPACT_ATOMS: atom_id res chain seq x y z
N ARG A 1 -7.01 -48.89 20.43
CA ARG A 1 -6.61 -47.46 20.46
C ARG A 1 -7.22 -46.86 21.72
N ASN A 2 -6.39 -46.39 22.64
CA ASN A 2 -6.82 -45.94 23.96
C ASN A 2 -7.33 -44.49 23.84
N LEU A 3 -8.59 -44.22 24.21
CA LEU A 3 -9.19 -42.88 24.09
C LEU A 3 -8.36 -41.80 24.81
N GLY A 4 -7.67 -42.17 25.89
CA GLY A 4 -6.80 -41.24 26.64
C GLY A 4 -5.63 -40.71 25.80
N GLU A 5 -5.00 -41.56 24.98
CA GLU A 5 -3.90 -41.15 24.11
C GLU A 5 -4.38 -40.21 22.99
N THR A 6 -5.58 -40.45 22.47
CA THR A 6 -6.18 -39.60 21.43
C THR A 6 -6.56 -38.22 21.96
N VAL A 7 -7.07 -38.13 23.18
CA VAL A 7 -7.39 -36.85 23.83
C VAL A 7 -6.13 -36.03 24.08
N GLU A 8 -5.03 -36.68 24.47
CA GLU A 8 -3.78 -35.96 24.75
C GLU A 8 -3.12 -35.43 23.47
N GLN A 9 -3.10 -36.25 22.40
CA GLN A 9 -2.64 -35.80 21.08
C GLN A 9 -3.44 -34.59 20.55
N LEU A 10 -4.76 -34.61 20.71
CA LEU A 10 -5.60 -33.48 20.28
C LEU A 10 -5.34 -32.20 21.09
N LYS A 11 -5.00 -32.31 22.38
CA LYS A 11 -4.63 -31.13 23.18
C LYS A 11 -3.30 -30.54 22.73
N GLU A 12 -2.31 -31.38 22.48
CA GLU A 12 -1.00 -30.96 21.99
C GLU A 12 -1.13 -30.27 20.63
N GLU A 13 -1.90 -30.86 19.70
CA GLU A 13 -2.18 -30.26 18.39
C GLU A 13 -2.93 -28.93 18.51
N PHE A 14 -3.93 -28.85 19.41
CA PHE A 14 -4.65 -27.60 19.65
C PHE A 14 -3.75 -26.50 20.22
N GLN A 15 -2.85 -26.83 21.15
CA GLN A 15 -1.89 -25.88 21.70
C GLN A 15 -0.92 -25.38 20.63
N GLN A 16 -0.43 -26.28 19.77
CA GLN A 16 0.44 -25.92 18.66
C GLN A 16 -0.27 -24.98 17.67
N LEU A 17 -1.51 -25.29 17.29
CA LEU A 17 -2.30 -24.44 16.40
C LEU A 17 -2.57 -23.05 17.00
N GLN A 18 -2.79 -22.94 18.31
CA GLN A 18 -2.95 -21.65 18.98
C GLN A 18 -1.64 -20.84 18.97
N TYR A 19 -0.51 -21.50 19.18
CA TYR A 19 0.80 -20.87 19.10
C TYR A 19 1.08 -20.35 17.68
N ASP A 20 0.84 -21.17 16.67
CA ASP A 20 1.05 -20.83 15.26
C ASP A 20 0.14 -19.68 14.82
N LYS A 21 -1.13 -19.70 15.24
CA LYS A 21 -2.08 -18.61 15.00
C LYS A 21 -1.57 -17.29 15.57
N ARG A 22 -1.04 -17.29 16.79
CA ARG A 22 -0.51 -16.09 17.45
C ARG A 22 0.72 -15.56 16.71
N ASN A 23 1.66 -16.43 16.34
CA ASN A 23 2.85 -16.04 15.59
C ASN A 23 2.49 -15.47 14.22
N ASN A 24 1.56 -16.10 13.51
CA ASN A 24 1.08 -15.60 12.21
C ASN A 24 0.39 -14.24 12.35
N SER A 25 -0.41 -14.03 13.40
CA SER A 25 -1.02 -12.72 13.68
C SER A 25 0.05 -11.64 13.89
N HIS A 26 1.09 -11.94 14.67
CA HIS A 26 2.19 -11.01 14.88
C HIS A 26 2.97 -10.70 13.60
N ALA A 27 3.19 -11.70 12.75
CA ALA A 27 3.84 -11.51 11.45
C ALA A 27 2.99 -10.61 10.52
N VAL A 28 1.67 -10.80 10.50
CA VAL A 28 0.75 -9.94 9.73
C VAL A 28 0.82 -8.49 10.23
N ASP A 29 0.77 -8.28 11.55
CA ASP A 29 0.83 -6.93 12.14
C ASP A 29 2.16 -6.20 11.83
N GLU A 30 3.26 -6.94 11.80
CA GLU A 30 4.58 -6.41 11.47
C GLU A 30 4.67 -6.05 9.99
N LEU A 31 4.22 -6.94 9.09
CA LEU A 31 4.16 -6.66 7.66
C LEU A 31 3.26 -5.46 7.35
N GLN A 32 2.14 -5.32 8.06
CA GLN A 32 1.24 -4.17 7.91
C GLN A 32 1.91 -2.86 8.32
N ARG A 33 2.68 -2.87 9.42
CA ARG A 33 3.47 -1.71 9.86
C ARG A 33 4.57 -1.36 8.88
N GLN A 34 5.29 -2.36 8.35
CA GLN A 34 6.32 -2.14 7.33
C GLN A 34 5.73 -1.56 6.05
N MET A 35 4.57 -2.06 5.58
CA MET A 35 3.85 -1.49 4.45
C MET A 35 3.48 -0.03 4.69
N ASN A 36 2.91 0.30 5.85
CA ASN A 36 2.56 1.67 6.20
C ASN A 36 3.80 2.59 6.26
N ASN A 37 4.91 2.12 6.82
CA ASN A 37 6.16 2.88 6.88
C ASN A 37 6.77 3.10 5.50
N MET A 38 6.77 2.09 4.61
CA MET A 38 7.22 2.22 3.23
C MET A 38 6.33 3.17 2.42
N GLN A 39 5.02 3.17 2.69
CA GLN A 39 4.10 4.13 2.12
C GLN A 39 4.41 5.54 2.61
N ASN A 40 4.61 5.76 3.91
CA ASN A 40 4.89 7.08 4.47
C ASN A 40 6.26 7.64 4.03
N ALA A 41 7.30 6.79 3.98
CA ALA A 41 8.65 7.19 3.57
C ALA A 41 8.74 7.63 2.09
N ASN A 42 7.84 7.14 1.23
CA ASN A 42 7.78 7.53 -0.19
C ASN A 42 6.79 8.65 -0.49
N SER A 43 5.99 9.11 0.49
CA SER A 43 4.75 9.81 0.17
C SER A 43 4.47 11.00 1.08
N ASN A 44 5.20 12.09 0.89
CA ASN A 44 4.64 13.39 1.27
C ASN A 44 3.58 13.79 0.23
N LEU A 45 2.44 13.07 0.17
CA LEU A 45 1.39 13.25 -0.84
C LEU A 45 0.88 14.70 -0.94
N LEU A 46 1.02 15.45 0.16
CA LEU A 46 0.72 16.87 0.24
C LEU A 46 1.55 17.71 -0.75
N GLN A 47 2.76 17.27 -1.10
CA GLN A 47 3.61 17.92 -2.10
C GLN A 47 2.98 17.92 -3.50
N PHE A 48 2.04 17.00 -3.77
CA PHE A 48 1.28 16.93 -5.02
C PHE A 48 -0.10 17.59 -4.90
N GLY A 49 -0.42 18.19 -3.75
CA GLY A 49 -1.63 18.97 -3.52
C GLY A 49 -2.45 18.49 -2.32
N ASN A 50 -3.04 19.46 -1.60
CA ASN A 50 -3.77 19.21 -0.35
C ASN A 50 -4.97 18.25 -0.49
N ARG A 51 -5.53 18.12 -1.70
CA ARG A 51 -6.69 17.23 -1.97
C ARG A 51 -6.31 15.81 -2.35
N VAL A 52 -5.05 15.56 -2.73
CA VAL A 52 -4.58 14.24 -3.21
C VAL A 52 -4.87 13.12 -2.21
N PRO A 53 -4.65 13.28 -0.88
CA PRO A 53 -5.01 12.23 0.08
C PRO A 53 -6.52 11.91 0.07
N GLY A 54 -7.36 12.92 -0.11
CA GLY A 54 -8.82 12.74 -0.22
C GLY A 54 -9.22 12.02 -1.50
N ILE A 55 -8.60 12.37 -2.63
CA ILE A 55 -8.83 11.71 -3.93
C ILE A 55 -8.47 10.22 -3.83
N LEU A 56 -7.32 9.87 -3.25
CA LEU A 56 -6.90 8.48 -3.08
C LEU A 56 -7.88 7.67 -2.22
N LYS A 57 -8.39 8.26 -1.12
CA LYS A 57 -9.43 7.63 -0.30
C LYS A 57 -10.71 7.37 -1.11
N GLU A 58 -11.08 8.32 -1.96
CA GLU A 58 -12.30 8.22 -2.76
C GLU A 58 -12.17 7.20 -3.89
N VAL A 59 -11.00 7.14 -4.54
CA VAL A 59 -10.68 6.12 -5.55
C VAL A 59 -10.74 4.72 -4.94
N ASP A 60 -10.18 4.52 -3.75
CA ASP A 60 -10.25 3.23 -3.05
C ASP A 60 -11.69 2.89 -2.63
N ARG A 61 -12.45 3.87 -2.12
CA ARG A 61 -13.87 3.69 -1.79
C ARG A 61 -14.72 3.28 -3.00
N GLN A 62 -14.42 3.81 -4.17
CA GLN A 62 -15.15 3.53 -5.42
C GLN A 62 -14.44 2.52 -6.32
N ARG A 63 -13.48 1.75 -5.80
CA ARG A 63 -12.62 0.84 -6.55
C ARG A 63 -13.36 -0.07 -7.54
N ASN A 64 -14.54 -0.56 -7.16
CA ASN A 64 -15.37 -1.47 -7.96
C ASN A 64 -16.10 -0.80 -9.13
N LYS A 65 -16.07 0.54 -9.23
CA LYS A 65 -16.71 1.28 -10.33
C LYS A 65 -15.78 1.54 -11.51
N PHE A 66 -14.47 1.45 -11.28
CA PHE A 66 -13.47 1.63 -12.32
C PHE A 66 -13.26 0.31 -13.05
N GLU A 67 -13.10 0.38 -14.36
CA GLU A 67 -12.62 -0.78 -15.12
C GLU A 67 -11.19 -1.11 -14.70
N HIS A 68 -10.36 -0.08 -14.54
CA HIS A 68 -9.03 -0.16 -13.97
C HIS A 68 -8.78 1.00 -13.01
N ILE A 69 -8.23 0.70 -11.84
CA ILE A 69 -8.03 1.70 -10.79
C ILE A 69 -7.08 2.80 -11.29
N PRO A 70 -7.48 4.09 -11.21
CA PRO A 70 -6.60 5.19 -11.55
C PRO A 70 -5.28 5.15 -10.78
N VAL A 71 -4.16 5.37 -11.49
CA VAL A 71 -2.81 5.35 -10.91
C VAL A 71 -2.30 6.77 -10.73
N GLY A 72 -1.96 7.17 -9.50
CA GLY A 72 -1.39 8.49 -9.25
C GLY A 72 -1.21 8.84 -7.76
N PRO A 73 -0.83 10.09 -7.46
CA PRO A 73 -0.43 11.13 -8.42
C PRO A 73 0.87 10.76 -9.15
N ILE A 74 1.02 11.11 -10.43
CA ILE A 74 2.17 10.70 -11.27
C ILE A 74 3.51 11.05 -10.61
N GLY A 75 3.62 12.21 -9.96
CA GLY A 75 4.86 12.64 -9.32
C GLY A 75 5.36 11.69 -8.22
N ARG A 76 4.48 10.90 -7.58
CA ARG A 76 4.87 9.86 -6.60
C ARG A 76 5.68 8.73 -7.24
N HIS A 77 5.50 8.52 -8.54
CA HIS A 77 6.15 7.45 -9.30
C HIS A 77 7.42 7.91 -9.99
N ILE A 78 7.77 9.20 -9.91
CA ILE A 78 8.98 9.77 -10.52
C ILE A 78 10.08 9.82 -9.45
N LYS A 79 11.23 9.21 -9.76
CA LYS A 79 12.43 9.27 -8.92
C LYS A 79 13.62 9.72 -9.75
N PHE A 80 14.44 10.60 -9.18
CA PHE A 80 15.71 10.95 -9.77
C PHE A 80 16.68 9.78 -9.60
N ARG A 81 17.46 9.53 -10.66
CA ARG A 81 18.62 8.65 -10.56
C ARG A 81 19.64 9.32 -9.63
N LYS A 82 20.36 8.51 -8.85
CA LYS A 82 21.41 8.99 -7.94
C LYS A 82 22.39 9.90 -8.69
N GLY A 83 22.62 11.11 -8.16
CA GLY A 83 23.51 12.11 -8.74
C GLY A 83 22.85 13.08 -9.73
N TYR A 84 21.54 12.94 -10.00
CA TYR A 84 20.77 13.82 -10.88
C TYR A 84 19.76 14.71 -10.12
N GLU A 85 19.83 14.76 -8.80
CA GLU A 85 18.92 15.50 -7.93
C GLU A 85 18.95 17.02 -8.18
N LYS A 86 20.06 17.54 -8.73
CA LYS A 86 20.20 18.95 -9.14
C LYS A 86 19.14 19.41 -10.15
N TRP A 87 18.54 18.49 -10.91
CA TRP A 87 17.51 18.79 -11.89
C TRP A 87 16.10 18.85 -11.30
N ASN A 88 15.94 18.55 -10.00
CA ASN A 88 14.65 18.48 -9.33
C ASN A 88 13.79 19.74 -9.56
N THR A 89 14.38 20.93 -9.40
CA THR A 89 13.66 22.19 -9.57
C THR A 89 13.13 22.37 -11.00
N VAL A 90 13.96 22.12 -12.01
CA VAL A 90 13.60 22.32 -13.43
C VAL A 90 12.54 21.31 -13.86
N VAL A 91 12.69 20.05 -13.47
CA VAL A 91 11.73 18.99 -13.79
C VAL A 91 10.39 19.24 -13.09
N ASN A 92 10.39 19.65 -11.81
CA ASN A 92 9.15 20.01 -11.12
C ASN A 92 8.48 21.26 -11.73
N ALA A 93 9.25 22.24 -12.19
CA ALA A 93 8.69 23.41 -12.86
C ALA A 93 8.05 23.03 -14.21
N ALA A 94 8.72 22.19 -15.00
CA ALA A 94 8.22 21.74 -16.30
C ALA A 94 6.99 20.83 -16.18
N LEU A 95 6.98 19.93 -15.19
CA LEU A 95 5.91 18.95 -15.00
C LEU A 95 4.83 19.42 -14.02
N GLY A 96 5.00 20.56 -13.36
CA GLY A 96 4.23 20.98 -12.18
C GLY A 96 2.73 20.67 -12.22
N PRO A 97 1.98 21.18 -13.21
CA PRO A 97 0.54 20.93 -13.34
C PRO A 97 0.15 19.47 -13.56
N HIS A 98 1.08 18.62 -13.99
CA HIS A 98 0.88 17.21 -14.29
C HIS A 98 1.37 16.29 -13.16
N MET A 99 2.18 16.80 -12.22
CA MET A 99 2.71 16.00 -11.11
C MET A 99 1.60 15.49 -10.17
N ASN A 100 0.44 16.15 -10.16
CA ASN A 100 -0.73 15.76 -9.39
C ASN A 100 -1.76 14.92 -10.18
N ALA A 101 -1.51 14.64 -11.46
CA ALA A 101 -2.44 13.94 -12.33
C ALA A 101 -2.52 12.45 -12.01
N PHE A 102 -3.62 11.83 -12.42
CA PHE A 102 -3.87 10.39 -12.34
C PHE A 102 -4.00 9.82 -13.75
N VAL A 103 -3.39 8.67 -13.98
CA VAL A 103 -3.50 7.93 -15.24
C VAL A 103 -4.68 6.97 -15.14
N VAL A 104 -5.56 7.01 -16.13
CA VAL A 104 -6.73 6.14 -16.27
C VAL A 104 -6.60 5.33 -17.56
N ASN A 105 -7.11 4.10 -17.57
CA ASN A 105 -6.94 3.21 -18.71
C ASN A 105 -7.92 3.52 -19.85
N THR A 106 -9.10 4.04 -19.53
CA THR A 106 -10.17 4.31 -20.51
C THR A 106 -10.80 5.67 -20.28
N SER A 107 -11.43 6.23 -21.32
CA SER A 107 -12.16 7.50 -21.21
C SER A 107 -13.38 7.42 -20.28
N ARG A 108 -13.86 6.21 -19.98
CA ARG A 108 -14.97 5.97 -19.05
C ARG A 108 -14.57 6.23 -17.60
N ASP A 109 -13.31 5.94 -17.25
CA ASP A 109 -12.77 6.07 -15.90
C ASP A 109 -12.21 7.47 -15.61
N ARG A 110 -12.34 8.41 -16.55
CA ARG A 110 -11.83 9.80 -16.44
C ARG A 110 -12.76 10.71 -15.64
#